data_AF-A0A1Q7SR14-F1
#
_entry.id   AF-A0A1Q7SR14-F1
#
_cell.length_a   1.000
_cell.length_b   1.000
_cell.length_c   1.000
_cell.angle_alpha   90.00
_cell.angle_beta   90.00
_cell.angle_gamma   90.00
#
_symmetry.space_group_name_H-M   'P 1'
#
loop_
_entity.id
_entity.type
_entity.pdbx_description
1 polymer ?
#
loop_
_entity_poly.entity_id
_entity_poly.type
_entity_poly.pdbx_seq_one_letter_code
_entity_poly.pdbx_strand_id
1 'polypeptide(L)' 'MSRYEVNSLLYRLKKDRVFRARFNADPDGALAGLDLTDAERAAFLARDMERINALGGYLHLVMSVPGMAAHVTHTEPE' A
#
# COMPACT_ATOMS: atom_id res chain seq x y z
N MET A 1 2.49 7.94 -14.77
CA MET A 1 3.38 7.36 -13.75
C MET A 1 3.21 5.84 -13.77
N SER A 2 4.28 5.11 -13.47
CA SER A 2 4.48 3.75 -13.97
C SER A 2 3.98 2.70 -12.98
N ARG A 3 3.23 1.72 -13.50
CA ARG A 3 2.91 0.44 -12.82
C ARG A 3 4.14 -0.18 -12.13
N TYR A 4 5.33 0.10 -12.63
CA TYR A 4 6.59 -0.36 -12.04
C TYR A 4 6.79 0.12 -10.59
N GLU A 5 6.55 1.39 -10.29
CA GLU A 5 6.78 1.95 -8.94
C GLU A 5 5.80 1.36 -7.93
N VAL A 6 4.52 1.29 -8.28
CA VAL A 6 3.47 0.66 -7.46
C VAL A 6 3.81 -0.79 -7.14
N ASN A 7 4.19 -1.58 -8.16
CA ASN A 7 4.51 -3.00 -7.97
C ASN A 7 5.83 -3.21 -7.22
N SER A 8 6.83 -2.35 -7.44
CA SER A 8 8.09 -2.39 -6.72
C SER A 8 7.90 -2.09 -5.23
N LEU A 9 7.05 -1.10 -4.92
CA LEU A 9 6.68 -0.78 -3.54
C LEU A 9 5.90 -1.92 -2.88
N LEU A 10 4.92 -2.51 -3.56
CA LEU A 10 4.19 -3.68 -3.06
C LEU A 10 5.14 -4.86 -2.78
N TYR A 11 6.08 -5.12 -3.69
CA TYR A 11 7.08 -6.16 -3.51
C TYR A 11 8.01 -5.87 -2.33
N ARG A 12 8.43 -4.62 -2.16
CA ARG A 12 9.24 -4.17 -1.02
C ARG A 12 8.49 -4.35 0.30
N LEU A 13 7.23 -3.91 0.39
CA LEU A 13 6.39 -4.09 1.58
C LEU A 13 6.18 -5.58 1.91
N LYS A 14 6.10 -6.44 0.90
CA LYS A 14 5.99 -7.89 1.09
C LYS A 14 7.28 -8.49 1.66
N LYS A 15 8.44 -8.15 1.08
CA LYS A 15 9.73 -8.81 1.35
C LYS A 15 10.52 -8.20 2.50
N ASP A 16 10.51 -6.88 2.62
CA ASP A 16 11.26 -6.12 3.62
C ASP A 16 10.40 -5.87 4.85
N ARG A 17 10.67 -6.66 5.91
CA ARG A 17 9.93 -6.54 7.18
C ARG A 17 10.21 -5.23 7.90
N VAL A 18 11.43 -4.68 7.78
CA VAL A 18 11.83 -3.43 8.45
C VAL A 18 11.13 -2.26 7.78
N PHE A 19 11.15 -2.22 6.45
CA PHE A 19 10.41 -1.21 5.69
C PHE A 19 8.92 -1.31 5.94
N ARG A 20 8.35 -2.52 5.99
CA ARG A 20 6.93 -2.71 6.32
C ARG A 20 6.60 -2.22 7.73
N ALA A 21 7.44 -2.50 8.72
CA ALA A 21 7.24 -2.00 10.09
C ALA A 21 7.27 -0.47 10.13
N ARG A 22 8.23 0.16 9.43
CA ARG A 22 8.30 1.61 9.28
C ARG A 22 7.06 2.17 8.59
N PHE A 23 6.64 1.58 7.48
CA PHE A 23 5.42 1.97 6.77
C PHE A 23 4.17 1.86 7.64
N ASN A 24 4.07 0.82 8.48
CA ASN A 24 2.94 0.68 9.39
C ASN A 24 2.93 1.72 10.52
N ALA A 25 4.10 2.18 10.97
CA ALA A 25 4.24 3.16 12.04
C ALA A 25 4.15 4.62 11.54
N ASP A 26 4.73 4.89 10.36
CA ASP A 26 4.80 6.19 9.71
C ASP A 26 4.74 6.01 8.18
N PRO A 27 3.51 5.88 7.63
CA PRO A 27 3.32 5.68 6.19
C PRO A 27 3.86 6.86 5.37
N ASP A 28 3.61 8.09 5.81
CA ASP A 28 4.04 9.31 5.11
C ASP A 28 5.56 9.39 5.01
N GLY A 29 6.27 9.20 6.14
CA GLY A 29 7.73 9.19 6.15
C GLY A 29 8.36 7.97 5.50
N ALA A 30 7.64 6.84 5.35
CA ALA A 30 8.10 5.69 4.59
C ALA A 30 7.96 5.87 3.07
N LEU A 31 6.95 6.64 2.63
CA LEU A 31 6.71 6.96 1.23
C LEU A 31 7.45 8.23 0.77
N ALA A 32 7.97 9.04 1.68
CA ALA A 32 8.72 10.26 1.37
C ALA A 32 9.92 9.94 0.44
N GLY A 33 10.03 10.67 -0.67
CA GLY A 33 11.10 10.50 -1.65
C GLY A 33 10.93 9.34 -2.64
N LEU A 34 9.82 8.59 -2.58
CA LEU A 34 9.45 7.65 -3.65
C LEU A 34 8.78 8.39 -4.81
N ASP A 35 9.01 7.90 -6.04
CA ASP A 35 8.45 8.45 -7.29
C ASP A 35 6.99 8.00 -7.51
N LEU A 36 6.13 8.34 -6.55
CA LEU A 36 4.69 8.08 -6.59
C LEU A 36 3.95 9.36 -6.97
N THR A 37 2.92 9.23 -7.80
CA THR A 37 1.88 10.25 -7.95
C THR A 37 1.21 10.53 -6.61
N ASP A 38 0.57 11.70 -6.52
CA ASP A 38 -0.34 12.02 -5.42
C ASP A 38 -1.44 10.97 -5.24
N ALA A 39 -1.98 10.43 -6.35
CA ALA A 39 -3.03 9.41 -6.33
C ALA A 39 -2.53 8.06 -5.78
N GLU A 40 -1.34 7.61 -6.18
CA GLU A 40 -0.73 6.38 -5.67
C GLU A 40 -0.37 6.53 -4.20
N ARG A 41 0.27 7.66 -3.83
CA ARG A 41 0.60 7.98 -2.45
C ARG A 41 -0.65 7.97 -1.59
N ALA A 42 -1.71 8.68 -1.99
CA ALA A 42 -2.97 8.70 -1.27
C ALA A 42 -3.58 7.30 -1.10
N ALA A 43 -3.51 6.44 -2.13
CA ALA A 43 -4.01 5.07 -2.05
C ALA A 43 -3.22 4.22 -1.04
N PHE A 44 -1.89 4.34 -0.98
CA PHE A 44 -1.07 3.66 0.02
C PHE A 44 -1.30 4.21 1.44
N LEU A 45 -1.42 5.52 1.60
CA LEU A 45 -1.71 6.16 2.90
C LEU A 45 -3.07 5.72 3.44
N ALA A 46 -4.10 5.72 2.58
CA ALA A 46 -5.45 5.26 2.91
C ALA A 46 -5.56 3.74 3.05
N ARG A 47 -4.51 2.99 2.66
CA ARG A 47 -4.52 1.52 2.59
C ARG A 47 -5.66 0.98 1.72
N ASP A 48 -5.99 1.72 0.67
CA ASP A 48 -7.05 1.39 -0.27
C ASP A 48 -6.55 0.38 -1.31
N MET A 49 -6.68 -0.90 -0.97
CA MET A 49 -6.22 -2.01 -1.80
C MET A 49 -6.90 -2.05 -3.18
N GLU A 50 -8.17 -1.66 -3.26
CA GLU A 50 -8.91 -1.59 -4.52
C GLU A 50 -8.32 -0.48 -5.40
N ARG A 51 -8.08 0.70 -4.83
CA ARG A 51 -7.47 1.81 -5.55
C ARG A 51 -6.04 1.51 -5.98
N ILE A 52 -5.24 0.86 -5.14
CA ILE A 52 -3.88 0.40 -5.49
C ILE A 52 -3.94 -0.57 -6.69
N ASN A 53 -4.92 -1.47 -6.74
CA ASN A 53 -5.09 -2.36 -7.88
C ASN A 53 -5.53 -1.61 -9.15
N ALA A 54 -6.47 -0.66 -9.03
CA ALA A 54 -6.92 0.16 -10.15
C ALA A 54 -5.79 1.04 -10.73
N LEU A 55 -4.85 1.47 -9.90
CA LEU A 55 -3.63 2.20 -10.30
C LEU A 55 -2.56 1.28 -10.91
N GLY A 56 -2.84 -0.02 -11.04
CA GLY A 56 -2.01 -0.99 -11.75
C GLY A 56 -1.10 -1.84 -10.85
N GLY A 57 -1.36 -1.86 -9.54
CA GLY A 57 -0.80 -2.86 -8.64
C GLY A 57 -1.32 -4.26 -8.96
N TYR A 58 -0.43 -5.25 -9.00
CA TYR A 58 -0.83 -6.63 -9.27
C TYR A 58 -1.64 -7.20 -8.10
N LEU A 59 -2.81 -7.75 -8.40
CA LEU A 59 -3.74 -8.30 -7.41
C LEU A 59 -3.07 -9.30 -6.45
N HIS A 60 -2.21 -10.19 -6.97
CA HIS A 60 -1.49 -11.16 -6.14
C HIS A 60 -0.53 -10.51 -5.14
N LEU A 61 0.02 -9.32 -5.43
CA LEU A 61 0.84 -8.57 -4.49
C LEU A 61 -0.04 -7.84 -3.48
N VAL A 62 -1.07 -7.12 -3.95
CA VAL A 62 -2.04 -6.41 -3.10
C VAL A 62 -2.60 -7.34 -2.01
N MET A 63 -3.00 -8.55 -2.38
CA MET A 63 -3.58 -9.55 -1.47
C MET A 63 -2.53 -10.27 -0.58
N SER A 64 -1.24 -10.12 -0.83
CA SER A 64 -0.18 -10.87 -0.13
C SER A 64 0.76 -10.02 0.73
N VAL A 65 0.54 -8.71 0.83
CA VAL A 65 1.28 -7.85 1.76
C VAL A 65 0.65 -7.95 3.16
N PRO A 66 1.36 -8.50 4.16
CA PRO A 66 0.80 -8.66 5.52
C PRO A 66 0.50 -7.31 6.17
N GLY A 67 -0.65 -7.18 6.83
CA GLY A 67 -1.01 -5.99 7.62
C GLY A 67 -1.25 -4.71 6.82
N MET A 68 -1.32 -4.79 5.48
CA MET A 68 -1.64 -3.64 4.63
C MET A 68 -3.13 -3.44 4.45
N ALA A 69 -3.95 -4.49 4.40
CA ALA A 69 -5.39 -4.31 4.45
C ALA A 69 -5.71 -3.60 5.78
N ALA A 70 -6.23 -2.37 5.71
CA ALA A 70 -6.95 -1.83 6.85
C ALA A 70 -7.98 -2.91 7.23
N HIS A 71 -8.00 -3.32 8.49
CA HIS A 71 -9.12 -4.14 8.97
C HIS A 71 -10.37 -3.42 8.49
N VAL A 72 -11.14 -4.07 7.61
CA VAL A 72 -12.51 -3.66 7.37
C VAL A 72 -13.15 -3.85 8.73
N THR A 73 -13.18 -2.80 9.55
CA THR A 73 -14.13 -2.70 10.63
C THR A 73 -15.46 -2.63 9.92
N HIS A 74 -16.01 -3.79 9.61
CA HIS A 74 -17.42 -3.93 9.33
C HIS A 74 -18.08 -3.57 10.67
N THR A 75 -18.38 -2.29 10.86
CA THR A 75 -19.32 -1.89 11.89
C THR A 75 -20.66 -2.42 11.41
N GLU A 76 -21.04 -3.60 11.90
CA GLU A 76 -22.40 -4.12 11.72
C GLU A 76 -23.36 -3.05 12.27
N PRO A 77 -24.36 -2.60 11.48
CA PRO A 77 -25.42 -1.78 12.03
C PRO A 77 -26.32 -2.66 12.91
N GLU A 78 -26.59 -2.21 14.14
CA GLU A 78 -27.58 -2.78 15.06
C GLU A 78 -29.01 -2.75 14.48
#